data_AF-A0A8J8JJT5-F1
#
_entry.id   AF-A0A8J8JJT5-F1
#
_cell.length_a   1.000
_cell.length_b   1.000
_cell.length_c   1.000
_cell.angle_alpha   90.00
_cell.angle_beta   90.00
_cell.angle_gamma   90.00
#
_symmetry.space_group_name_H-M   'P 1'
#
loop_
_entity.id
_entity.type
_entity.pdbx_description
1 polymer ?
#
loop_
_entity_poly.entity_id
_entity_poly.type
_entity_poly.pdbx_seq_one_letter_code
_entity_poly.pdbx_strand_id
1 'polypeptide(L)'
;MNVPEIEELKKLCEELGEKELIVRIDSFVALNEGLVSKKGKEFIEVSVLGFAEGVLTTLSAKYPGDKRVLGLLERVRSRREELDSLFRKPKPPIFEG
;
A
#
# COMPACT_ATOMS: atom_id res chain seq x y z
N MET A 1 -1.98 -4.56 13.07
CA MET A 1 -1.65 -3.20 12.58
C MET A 1 -2.91 -2.64 11.96
N ASN A 2 -3.20 -1.34 12.14
CA ASN A 2 -4.39 -0.73 11.53
C ASN A 2 -3.95 0.24 10.43
N VAL A 3 -4.12 -0.17 9.17
CA VAL A 3 -3.89 0.66 7.97
C VAL A 3 -5.26 0.80 7.29
N PRO A 4 -5.93 1.96 7.39
CA PRO A 4 -7.31 2.13 6.89
C PRO A 4 -7.47 1.76 5.41
N GLU A 5 -6.48 2.07 4.59
CA GLU A 5 -6.45 1.76 3.16
C GLU A 5 -6.53 0.25 2.87
N ILE A 6 -6.02 -0.59 3.78
CA ILE A 6 -6.08 -2.04 3.65
C ILE A 6 -7.50 -2.55 3.93
N GLU A 7 -8.18 -2.02 4.94
CA GLU A 7 -9.57 -2.38 5.22
C GLU A 7 -10.49 -1.93 4.07
N GLU A 8 -10.27 -0.73 3.54
CA GLU A 8 -10.97 -0.23 2.36
C GLU A 8 -10.70 -1.09 1.12
N LEU A 9 -9.45 -1.53 0.92
CA LEU A 9 -9.08 -2.45 -0.17
C LEU A 9 -9.79 -3.80 -0.04
N LYS A 10 -9.80 -4.39 1.17
CA LYS A 10 -10.48 -5.67 1.41
C LYS A 10 -11.98 -5.57 1.14
N LYS A 11 -12.62 -4.49 1.58
CA LYS A 11 -14.03 -4.23 1.28
C LYS A 11 -14.28 -4.09 -0.22
N LEU A 12 -13.42 -3.35 -0.92
CA LEU A 12 -13.54 -3.20 -2.38
C LEU A 12 -13.36 -4.55 -3.10
N CYS A 13 -12.39 -5.37 -2.67
CA CYS A 13 -12.21 -6.73 -3.18
C CYS A 13 -13.47 -7.59 -2.95
N GLU A 14 -14.11 -7.47 -1.79
CA GLU A 14 -15.38 -8.18 -1.51
C GLU A 14 -16.49 -7.74 -2.46
N GLU A 15 -16.68 -6.44 -2.64
CA GLU A 15 -17.67 -5.84 -3.55
C GLU A 15 -17.43 -6.24 -5.03
N LEU A 16 -16.18 -6.48 -5.42
CA LEU A 16 -15.79 -6.89 -6.77
C LEU A 16 -15.79 -8.42 -6.98
N GLY A 17 -16.03 -9.20 -5.91
CA GLY A 17 -16.02 -10.66 -5.94
C GLY A 17 -14.63 -11.31 -5.83
N GLU A 18 -13.60 -10.53 -5.50
CA GLU A 18 -12.18 -10.95 -5.42
C GLU A 18 -11.84 -11.56 -4.05
N LYS A 19 -12.63 -12.52 -3.57
CA LYS A 19 -12.49 -13.09 -2.21
C LYS A 19 -11.12 -13.71 -1.95
N GLU A 20 -10.55 -14.34 -2.97
CA GLU A 20 -9.21 -14.92 -2.95
C GLU A 20 -8.10 -13.87 -2.73
N LEU A 21 -8.33 -12.64 -3.17
CA LEU A 21 -7.39 -11.54 -3.00
C LEU A 21 -7.39 -11.04 -1.56
N ILE A 22 -8.54 -11.07 -0.87
CA ILE A 22 -8.66 -10.72 0.55
C ILE A 22 -7.74 -11.61 1.41
N VAL A 23 -7.77 -12.92 1.18
CA VAL A 23 -6.90 -13.88 1.90
C VAL A 23 -5.42 -13.58 1.70
N ARG A 24 -5.02 -13.17 0.49
CA ARG A 24 -3.63 -12.79 0.18
C ARG A 24 -3.25 -11.48 0.87
N ILE A 25 -4.16 -10.51 0.91
CA ILE A 25 -3.95 -9.24 1.63
C ILE A 25 -3.75 -9.52 3.13
N ASP A 26 -4.65 -10.28 3.75
CA ASP A 26 -4.55 -10.60 5.17
C ASP A 26 -3.25 -11.35 5.50
N SER A 27 -2.86 -12.31 4.64
CA SER A 27 -1.59 -13.04 4.80
C SER A 27 -0.38 -12.12 4.71
N PHE A 28 -0.36 -11.19 3.75
CA PHE A 28 0.74 -10.24 3.60
C PHE A 28 0.85 -9.29 4.79
N VAL A 29 -0.27 -8.80 5.28
CA VAL A 29 -0.34 -7.92 6.46
C VAL A 29 0.15 -8.65 7.70
N ALA A 30 -0.35 -9.87 7.96
CA ALA A 30 0.07 -10.67 9.11
C ALA A 30 1.59 -10.95 9.13
N LEU A 31 2.17 -11.29 7.97
CA LEU A 31 3.62 -11.47 7.84
C LEU A 31 4.41 -10.21 8.18
N ASN A 32 3.92 -9.06 7.71
CA ASN A 32 4.56 -7.76 7.93
C ASN A 32 4.42 -7.26 9.38
N GLU A 33 3.29 -7.55 10.04
CA GLU A 33 3.11 -7.26 11.46
C GLU A 33 4.17 -7.94 12.33
N GLY A 34 4.55 -9.17 12.00
CA GLY A 34 5.63 -9.89 12.67
C GLY A 34 7.02 -9.23 12.55
N LEU A 35 7.19 -8.27 11.64
CA LEU A 35 8.44 -7.56 11.39
C LEU A 35 8.48 -6.16 12.03
N VAL A 36 7.35 -5.67 12.58
CA VAL A 36 7.25 -4.31 13.14
C VAL A 36 8.29 -4.04 14.22
N SER A 37 8.51 -4.99 15.13
CA SER A 37 9.50 -4.86 16.22
C SER A 37 10.94 -4.78 15.71
N LYS A 38 11.23 -5.29 14.50
CA LYS A 38 12.56 -5.34 13.90
C LYS A 38 12.84 -4.20 12.93
N LYS A 39 11.82 -3.71 12.24
CA LYS A 39 11.95 -2.76 11.13
C LYS A 39 11.34 -1.40 11.39
N GLY A 40 10.55 -1.26 12.46
CA GLY A 40 9.79 -0.05 12.75
C GLY A 40 8.43 -0.03 12.05
N LYS A 41 7.44 0.56 12.72
CA LYS A 41 6.04 0.57 12.25
C LYS A 41 5.89 1.26 10.89
N GLU A 42 6.51 2.42 10.73
CA GLU A 42 6.37 3.25 9.53
C GLU A 42 6.98 2.59 8.29
N PHE A 43 8.13 1.92 8.43
CA PHE A 43 8.73 1.14 7.35
C PHE A 43 7.79 0.02 6.88
N ILE A 44 7.16 -0.67 7.84
CA ILE A 44 6.19 -1.71 7.53
C ILE A 44 4.93 -1.12 6.88
N GLU A 45 4.45 0.03 7.35
CA GLU A 45 3.30 0.74 6.75
C GLU A 45 3.58 1.09 5.27
N VAL A 46 4.76 1.61 4.94
CA VAL A 46 5.18 1.85 3.54
C VAL A 46 5.16 0.57 2.71
N SER A 47 5.67 -0.54 3.26
CA SER A 47 5.67 -1.84 2.56
C SER A 47 4.26 -2.38 2.31
N VAL A 48 3.37 -2.23 3.28
CA VAL A 48 1.96 -2.66 3.17
C VAL A 48 1.20 -1.81 2.16
N LEU A 49 1.42 -0.49 2.16
CA LEU A 49 0.84 0.42 1.16
C LEU A 49 1.41 0.14 -0.25
N GLY A 50 2.70 -0.18 -0.38
CA GLY A 50 3.30 -0.55 -1.66
C GLY A 50 2.68 -1.84 -2.25
N PHE A 51 2.41 -2.82 -1.40
CA PHE A 51 1.67 -4.01 -1.81
C PHE A 51 0.24 -3.67 -2.24
N ALA A 52 -0.49 -2.86 -1.45
CA ALA A 52 -1.83 -2.42 -1.79
C ALA A 52 -1.89 -1.67 -3.14
N GLU A 53 -0.89 -0.82 -3.41
CA GLU A 53 -0.76 -0.12 -4.68
C GLU A 53 -0.62 -1.10 -5.86
N GLY A 54 0.20 -2.13 -5.72
CA GLY A 54 0.37 -3.17 -6.76
C GLY A 54 -0.92 -3.97 -7.00
N VAL A 55 -1.65 -4.29 -5.92
CA VAL A 55 -2.96 -4.93 -6.02
C VAL A 55 -3.95 -4.04 -6.76
N LEU A 56 -4.07 -2.78 -6.35
CA LEU A 56 -4.98 -1.81 -6.97
C LEU A 56 -4.62 -1.48 -8.42
N THR A 57 -3.33 -1.46 -8.75
CA THR A 57 -2.87 -1.32 -10.14
C THR A 57 -3.39 -2.48 -10.99
N THR A 58 -3.30 -3.71 -10.48
CA THR A 58 -3.83 -4.90 -11.17
C THR A 58 -5.36 -4.84 -11.29
N LEU A 59 -6.06 -4.47 -10.22
CA LEU A 59 -7.51 -4.28 -10.24
C LEU A 59 -7.94 -3.20 -11.23
N SER A 60 -7.18 -2.11 -11.35
CA SER A 60 -7.49 -1.02 -12.30
C SER A 60 -7.44 -1.48 -13.76
N ALA A 61 -6.55 -2.44 -14.06
CA ALA A 61 -6.47 -3.06 -15.38
C ALA A 61 -7.62 -4.06 -15.62
N LYS A 62 -8.02 -4.80 -14.58
CA LYS A 62 -9.11 -5.78 -14.65
C LYS A 62 -10.51 -5.13 -14.70
N TYR A 63 -10.68 -4.01 -13.99
CA TYR A 63 -11.93 -3.24 -13.89
C TYR A 63 -11.71 -1.82 -14.43
N PRO A 64 -11.46 -1.66 -15.73
CA PRO A 64 -11.16 -0.37 -16.32
C PRO A 64 -12.35 0.59 -16.14
N GLY A 65 -12.07 1.76 -15.58
CA GLY A 65 -13.09 2.80 -15.35
C GLY A 65 -13.86 2.68 -14.03
N ASP A 66 -13.61 1.68 -13.19
CA ASP A 66 -14.16 1.67 -11.83
C ASP A 66 -13.52 2.79 -10.99
N LYS A 67 -14.29 3.86 -10.75
CA LYS A 67 -13.84 5.04 -10.01
C LYS A 67 -13.44 4.72 -8.56
N ARG A 68 -13.98 3.66 -7.96
CA ARG A 68 -13.63 3.24 -6.59
C ARG A 68 -12.21 2.70 -6.56
N VAL A 69 -11.85 1.86 -7.55
CA VAL A 69 -10.49 1.31 -7.70
C VAL A 69 -9.49 2.44 -7.96
N LEU A 70 -9.78 3.33 -8.90
CA LEU A 70 -8.89 4.44 -9.24
C LEU A 70 -8.72 5.40 -8.06
N GLY A 71 -9.81 5.79 -7.39
CA GLY A 71 -9.75 6.70 -6.25
C GLY A 71 -9.04 6.10 -5.02
N LEU A 72 -9.15 4.79 -4.80
CA LEU A 72 -8.38 4.11 -3.74
C LEU A 72 -6.89 3.99 -4.14
N LEU A 73 -6.58 3.70 -5.40
CA LEU A 73 -5.20 3.65 -5.91
C LEU A 73 -4.48 4.99 -5.72
N GLU A 74 -5.13 6.10 -6.05
CA GLU A 74 -4.56 7.44 -5.86
C GLU A 74 -4.31 7.75 -4.39
N ARG A 75 -5.26 7.47 -3.49
CA ARG A 75 -5.08 7.70 -2.04
C ARG A 75 -3.94 6.86 -1.47
N VAL A 76 -3.84 5.58 -1.85
CA VAL A 76 -2.74 4.70 -1.43
C VAL A 76 -1.39 5.23 -1.92
N ARG A 77 -1.31 5.69 -3.18
CA ARG A 77 -0.10 6.30 -3.74
C ARG A 77 0.33 7.53 -2.95
N SER A 78 -0.58 8.49 -2.75
CA SER A 78 -0.29 9.71 -2.00
C SER A 78 0.18 9.40 -0.58
N ARG A 79 -0.53 8.52 0.13
CA ARG A 79 -0.16 8.13 1.50
C ARG A 79 1.20 7.45 1.55
N ARG A 80 1.50 6.56 0.60
CA ARG A 80 2.80 5.89 0.52
C ARG A 80 3.92 6.89 0.26
N GLU A 81 3.73 7.83 -0.66
CA GLU A 81 4.73 8.86 -0.98
C GLU A 81 5.01 9.79 0.20
N GLU A 82 3.96 10.19 0.93
CA GLU A 82 4.11 10.97 2.18
C GLU A 82 4.99 10.24 3.19
N LEU A 83 4.70 8.97 3.46
CA LEU A 83 5.49 8.17 4.41
C LEU A 83 6.91 7.88 3.90
N ASP A 84 7.08 7.56 2.62
CA ASP A 84 8.38 7.32 1.99
C ASP A 84 9.28 8.57 2.06
N SER A 85 8.69 9.76 1.97
CA SER A 85 9.41 11.03 2.09
C SER A 85 10.07 11.23 3.46
N LEU A 86 9.50 10.64 4.53
CA LEU A 86 10.07 10.68 5.88
C LEU A 86 11.37 9.86 5.98
N PHE A 87 11.56 8.89 5.08
CA PHE A 87 12.74 8.01 5.03
C PHE A 87 13.78 8.43 4.00
N ARG A 88 13.43 9.31 3.06
CA ARG A 88 14.40 9.82 2.08
C ARG A 88 15.43 10.68 2.79
N LYS A 89 16.69 10.20 2.80
CA LYS A 89 17.82 11.05 3.20
C LYS A 89 17.85 12.30 2.30
N PRO A 90 18.16 13.48 2.83
CA PRO A 90 18.43 14.64 2.00
C PRO A 90 19.51 14.28 0.98
N LYS A 91 19.33 14.72 -0.28
CA LYS A 91 20.33 14.49 -1.33
C LYS A 91 21.69 14.97 -0.77
N PRO A 92 22.74 14.13 -0.77
CA PRO A 92 24.06 14.61 -0.39
C PRO A 92 24.38 15.83 -1.27
N PRO A 93 24.94 16.91 -0.69
CA PRO A 93 25.29 18.09 -1.48
C PRO A 93 26.16 17.62 -2.64
N ILE A 94 25.75 17.98 -3.86
CA ILE A 94 26.58 17.77 -5.04
C ILE A 94 27.74 18.74 -4.84
N PHE A 95 28.90 18.23 -4.45
CA PHE A 95 30.14 18.99 -4.56
C PHE A 95 30.42 19.11 -6.05
N GLU A 96 30.08 20.24 -6.66
CA GLU A 96 30.65 20.62 -7.95
C GLU A 96 32.16 20.82 -7.71
N GLY A 97 32.96 19.94 -8.31
CA GLY A 97 34.42 20.02 -8.33
C GLY A 97 34.92 20.84 -9.50
#